data_AF-A0A7X8LSZ3-F1
#
_entry.id   AF-A0A7X8LSZ3-F1
#
_cell.length_a   1.000
_cell.length_b   1.000
_cell.length_c   1.000
_cell.angle_alpha   90.00
_cell.angle_beta   90.00
_cell.angle_gamma   90.00
#
_symmetry.space_group_name_H-M   'P 1'
#
loop_
_entity.id
_entity.type
_entity.pdbx_description
1 polymer ?
#
loop_
_entity_poly.entity_id
_entity_poly.type
_entity_poly.pdbx_seq_one_letter_code
_entity_poly.pdbx_strand_id
1 'polypeptide(L)'
;MRAVALFLLLLPVLCGCSKPERLVIYATPGARGVFWSRHEGGKQLGGLGAFANLVSGETAPRLVLGGDGWFLGAKSDARDRGLASAKLMKESGFDAVLAGPDEFVFGLQNLQYIAEVSSLPIVGYSMHGDGRRKML
;
A
#
# COMPACT_ATOMS: atom_id res chain seq x y z
N MET A 1 36.11 -34.67 -27.99
CA MET A 1 34.64 -34.58 -28.06
C MET A 1 33.90 -35.20 -26.87
N ARG A 2 34.41 -36.26 -26.20
CA ARG A 2 33.75 -36.88 -25.03
C ARG A 2 33.65 -36.00 -23.76
N ALA A 3 34.60 -35.09 -23.53
CA ALA A 3 34.61 -34.21 -22.35
C ALA A 3 33.53 -33.10 -22.39
N VAL A 4 33.16 -32.64 -23.60
CA VAL A 4 32.14 -31.59 -23.79
C VAL A 4 30.73 -32.12 -23.52
N ALA A 5 30.46 -33.37 -23.90
CA ALA A 5 29.19 -34.03 -23.63
C ALA A 5 28.95 -34.25 -22.12
N LEU A 6 30.00 -34.53 -21.36
CA LEU A 6 29.91 -34.71 -19.91
C LEU A 6 29.64 -33.37 -19.18
N PHE A 7 30.22 -32.27 -19.68
CA PHE A 7 29.99 -30.93 -19.11
C PHE A 7 28.56 -30.43 -19.38
N LEU A 8 28.01 -30.70 -20.56
CA LEU A 8 26.62 -30.37 -20.93
C LEU A 8 25.56 -31.17 -20.14
N LEU A 9 25.90 -32.37 -19.68
CA LEU A 9 25.02 -33.19 -18.84
C LEU A 9 25.02 -32.77 -17.35
N LEU A 10 25.98 -31.96 -16.91
CA LEU A 10 26.08 -31.47 -15.52
C LEU A 10 25.41 -30.11 -15.28
N LEU A 11 25.13 -29.34 -16.34
CA LEU A 11 24.41 -28.06 -16.27
C LEU A 11 22.98 -28.12 -15.68
N PRO A 12 22.14 -29.15 -15.93
CA PRO A 12 20.79 -29.18 -15.38
C PRO A 12 20.73 -29.52 -13.87
N VAL A 13 21.81 -30.03 -13.27
CA VAL A 13 21.82 -30.42 -11.83
C VAL A 13 22.01 -29.21 -10.91
N LEU A 14 22.49 -28.07 -11.43
CA LEU A 14 22.70 -26.84 -10.66
C LEU A 14 21.46 -25.93 -10.56
N CYS A 15 20.34 -26.27 -11.21
CA CYS A 15 19.14 -25.42 -11.27
C CYS A 15 17.98 -25.85 -10.34
N GLY A 16 18.18 -26.81 -9.44
CA GLY A 16 17.06 -27.55 -8.84
C GLY A 16 16.54 -27.14 -7.46
N CYS A 17 17.04 -26.08 -6.81
CA CYS A 17 16.64 -25.75 -5.43
C CYS A 17 16.35 -24.24 -5.23
N SER A 18 15.43 -23.67 -6.01
CA SER A 18 14.81 -22.40 -5.60
C SER A 18 13.87 -22.68 -4.42
N LYS A 19 14.23 -22.23 -3.21
CA LYS A 19 13.26 -22.19 -2.10
C LYS A 19 12.08 -21.32 -2.55
N PRO A 20 10.82 -21.69 -2.22
CA PRO A 20 9.68 -20.86 -2.57
C PRO A 20 9.89 -19.47 -2.00
N GLU A 21 9.85 -18.47 -2.87
CA GLU A 21 10.03 -17.08 -2.47
C GLU A 21 8.80 -16.66 -1.65
N ARG A 22 9.04 -16.32 -0.38
CA ARG A 22 7.99 -15.88 0.53
C ARG A 22 7.81 -14.38 0.39
N LEU A 23 6.62 -13.96 -0.02
CA LEU A 23 6.18 -12.56 0.01
C LEU A 23 5.30 -12.32 1.25
N VAL A 24 5.58 -11.26 2.00
CA VAL A 24 4.75 -10.82 3.13
C VAL A 24 3.89 -9.64 2.72
N ILE A 25 2.59 -9.71 2.97
CA ILE A 25 1.66 -8.62 2.64
C ILE A 25 1.13 -8.03 3.94
N TYR A 26 1.37 -6.74 4.13
CA TYR A 26 0.71 -5.94 5.17
C TYR A 26 -0.44 -5.19 4.52
N ALA A 27 -1.65 -5.38 5.04
CA ALA A 27 -2.85 -4.72 4.54
C ALA A 27 -3.54 -3.94 5.65
N THR A 28 -3.79 -2.65 5.45
CA THR A 28 -4.52 -1.80 6.40
C THR A 28 -5.74 -1.15 5.73
N PRO A 29 -6.93 -1.75 5.81
CA PRO A 29 -8.14 -1.14 5.29
C PRO A 29 -8.65 -0.02 6.20
N GLY A 30 -9.27 1.01 5.63
CA GLY A 30 -10.11 1.95 6.38
C GLY A 30 -9.38 2.72 7.49
N ALA A 31 -8.19 3.25 7.21
CA ALA A 31 -7.44 4.05 8.18
C ALA A 31 -8.17 5.34 8.58
N ARG A 32 -9.06 5.87 7.72
CA ARG A 32 -9.89 7.06 7.94
C ARG A 32 -9.08 8.28 8.43
N GLY A 33 -7.83 8.43 8.01
CA GLY A 33 -6.93 9.50 8.48
C GLY A 33 -6.54 9.41 9.97
N VAL A 34 -6.91 8.34 10.68
CA VAL A 34 -6.61 8.16 12.11
C VAL A 34 -5.30 7.40 12.26
N PHE A 35 -4.20 8.14 12.23
CA PHE A 35 -2.84 7.57 12.28
C PHE A 35 -2.20 7.58 13.67
N TRP A 36 -2.85 8.16 14.67
CA TRP A 36 -2.35 8.16 16.04
C TRP A 36 -2.79 6.92 16.81
N SER A 37 -1.99 6.51 17.80
CA SER A 37 -2.38 5.46 18.72
C SER A 37 -3.52 5.94 19.63
N ARG A 38 -4.42 5.03 20.03
CA ARG A 38 -5.44 5.32 21.06
C ARG A 38 -5.16 4.53 22.33
N HIS A 39 -5.62 5.04 23.46
CA HIS A 39 -5.64 4.31 24.72
C HIS A 39 -7.03 3.74 24.96
N GLU A 40 -7.12 2.43 25.17
CA GLU A 40 -8.38 1.73 25.40
C GLU A 40 -8.15 0.58 26.38
N GLY A 41 -8.93 0.52 27.47
CA GLY A 41 -8.79 -0.53 28.48
C GLY A 41 -7.39 -0.62 29.11
N GLY A 42 -6.70 0.52 29.26
CA GLY A 42 -5.33 0.57 29.79
C GLY A 42 -4.23 0.12 28.82
N LYS A 43 -4.56 -0.14 27.55
CA LYS A 43 -3.59 -0.52 26.51
C LYS A 43 -3.49 0.54 25.43
N GLN A 44 -2.28 0.75 24.92
CA GLN A 44 -2.06 1.57 23.73
C GLN A 44 -2.27 0.70 22.49
N LEU A 45 -3.19 1.10 21.62
CA LEU A 45 -3.60 0.37 20.43
C LEU A 45 -3.30 1.16 19.16
N GLY A 46 -2.78 0.46 18.16
CA GLY A 46 -2.57 0.97 16.80
C GLY A 46 -1.56 2.11 16.71
N GLY A 47 -1.76 2.96 15.71
CA GLY A 47 -0.86 4.06 15.38
C GLY A 47 0.11 3.71 14.26
N LEU A 48 0.25 4.64 13.32
CA LEU A 48 1.05 4.47 12.12
C LEU A 48 2.55 4.33 12.44
N GLY A 49 3.05 4.96 13.50
CA GLY A 49 4.44 4.79 13.95
C GLY A 49 4.75 3.37 14.43
N ALA A 50 3.84 2.73 15.16
CA ALA A 50 4.00 1.34 15.57
C ALA A 50 3.98 0.39 14.36
N PHE A 51 3.09 0.67 13.40
CA PHE A 51 3.01 -0.05 12.14
C PHE A 51 4.29 0.12 11.30
N ALA A 52 4.79 1.34 11.14
CA ALA A 52 6.02 1.63 10.41
C ALA A 52 7.21 0.89 11.02
N ASN A 53 7.30 0.84 12.35
CA ASN A 53 8.34 0.06 13.05
C ASN A 53 8.22 -1.44 12.74
N LEU A 54 7.02 -2.01 12.82
CA LEU A 54 6.77 -3.42 12.49
C LEU A 54 7.21 -3.73 11.04
N VAL A 55 6.80 -2.89 10.10
CA VAL A 55 7.08 -3.04 8.66
C VAL A 55 8.57 -2.85 8.35
N SER A 56 9.24 -1.93 9.05
CA SER A 56 10.68 -1.70 8.89
C SER A 56 11.55 -2.86 9.37
N GLY A 57 11.03 -3.68 10.29
CA GLY A 57 11.70 -4.89 10.80
C GLY A 57 11.51 -6.14 9.95
N GLU A 58 10.65 -6.12 8.91
CA GLU A 58 10.45 -7.26 8.03
C GLU A 58 11.65 -7.44 7.10
N THR A 59 12.14 -8.68 7.01
CA THR A 59 13.36 -9.05 6.26
C THR A 59 13.04 -9.84 4.99
N ALA A 60 11.85 -10.43 4.89
CA ALA A 60 11.37 -11.01 3.66
C ALA A 60 10.96 -9.92 2.65
N PRO A 61 10.94 -10.23 1.34
CA PRO A 61 10.24 -9.40 0.36
C PRO A 61 8.83 -9.09 0.87
N ARG A 62 8.42 -7.82 0.82
CA ARG A 62 7.13 -7.38 1.34
C ARG A 62 6.42 -6.38 0.45
N LEU A 63 5.10 -6.31 0.66
CA LEU A 63 4.22 -5.32 0.07
C LEU A 63 3.32 -4.73 1.16
N VAL A 64 3.18 -3.42 1.20
CA VAL A 64 2.38 -2.68 2.18
C VAL A 64 1.28 -1.94 1.46
N LEU A 65 0.04 -2.36 1.69
CA LEU A 65 -1.13 -1.91 0.97
C LEU A 65 -2.15 -1.26 1.91
N GLY A 66 -2.61 -0.07 1.55
CA GLY A 66 -3.78 0.54 2.18
C GLY A 66 -5.05 0.18 1.44
N GLY A 67 -6.12 -0.14 2.17
CA GLY A 67 -7.45 -0.22 1.57
C GLY A 67 -8.01 1.17 1.28
N ASP A 68 -9.24 1.20 0.78
CA ASP A 68 -10.01 2.43 0.60
C ASP A 68 -10.40 3.06 1.95
N GLY A 69 -10.92 4.29 1.90
CA GLY A 69 -11.25 5.05 3.09
C GLY A 69 -10.03 5.37 3.93
N TRP A 70 -8.90 5.68 3.29
CA TRP A 70 -7.65 5.97 3.99
C TRP A 70 -7.57 7.42 4.49
N PHE A 71 -8.45 8.31 4.01
CA PHE A 71 -8.71 9.63 4.59
C PHE A 71 -10.21 9.87 4.81
N LEU A 72 -10.61 11.07 5.28
CA LEU A 72 -11.99 11.48 5.65
C LEU A 72 -12.53 10.94 6.98
N GLY A 73 -11.66 10.72 7.97
CA GLY A 73 -12.10 10.53 9.35
C GLY A 73 -11.44 11.49 10.33
N ALA A 74 -10.25 12.02 10.01
CA ALA A 74 -9.62 13.05 10.79
C ALA A 74 -10.08 14.45 10.35
N LYS A 75 -10.20 15.38 11.31
CA LYS A 75 -10.53 16.78 11.01
C LYS A 75 -9.51 17.45 10.08
N SER A 76 -8.26 17.00 10.09
CA SER A 76 -7.20 17.46 9.19
C SER A 76 -7.51 17.15 7.73
N ASP A 77 -8.14 16.01 7.44
CA ASP A 77 -8.41 15.54 6.08
C ASP A 77 -9.36 16.49 5.33
N ALA A 78 -10.31 17.10 6.05
CA ALA A 78 -11.21 18.08 5.45
C ALA A 78 -10.48 19.38 5.05
N ARG A 79 -9.35 19.69 5.69
CA ARG A 79 -8.60 20.94 5.47
C ARG A 79 -7.67 20.85 4.28
N ASP A 80 -6.93 19.75 4.17
CA ASP A 80 -5.92 19.54 3.12
C ASP A 80 -6.38 18.54 2.04
N ARG A 81 -7.62 18.10 2.15
CA ARG A 81 -8.30 17.19 1.22
C ARG A 81 -7.64 15.81 1.12
N GLY A 82 -6.97 15.37 2.19
CA GLY A 82 -6.32 14.04 2.28
C GLY A 82 -4.83 14.03 1.96
N LEU A 83 -4.22 15.17 1.64
CA LEU A 83 -2.81 15.24 1.23
C LEU A 83 -1.86 14.79 2.35
N ALA A 84 -2.04 15.26 3.60
CA ALA A 84 -1.18 14.85 4.71
C ALA A 84 -1.32 13.36 4.99
N SER A 85 -2.53 12.82 4.86
CA SER A 85 -2.80 11.39 5.04
C SER A 85 -2.01 10.56 4.03
N ALA A 86 -2.04 10.94 2.75
CA ALA A 86 -1.23 10.27 1.72
C ALA A 86 0.28 10.40 1.98
N LYS A 87 0.76 11.58 2.36
CA LYS A 87 2.18 11.80 2.69
C LYS A 87 2.64 10.93 3.86
N LEU A 88 1.86 10.91 4.95
CA LEU A 88 2.15 10.09 6.12
C LEU A 88 2.19 8.59 5.78
N MET A 89 1.24 8.11 4.98
CA MET A 89 1.25 6.72 4.53
C MET A 89 2.48 6.42 3.67
N LYS A 90 2.83 7.31 2.74
CA LYS A 90 4.04 7.15 1.93
C LYS A 90 5.30 7.07 2.79
N GLU A 91 5.47 8.01 3.72
CA GLU A 91 6.61 8.06 4.64
C GLU A 91 6.67 6.87 5.59
N SER A 92 5.52 6.26 5.89
CA SER A 92 5.40 5.08 6.75
C SER A 92 5.59 3.76 6.00
N GLY A 93 5.97 3.82 4.73
CA GLY A 93 6.38 2.65 3.95
C GLY A 93 5.28 1.94 3.18
N PHE A 94 4.15 2.63 2.92
CA PHE A 94 3.12 2.11 2.01
C PHE A 94 3.60 2.10 0.56
N ASP A 95 3.35 0.98 -0.11
CA ASP A 95 3.67 0.78 -1.52
C ASP A 95 2.52 1.23 -2.43
N ALA A 96 1.27 1.05 -1.99
CA ALA A 96 0.10 1.56 -2.69
C ALA A 96 -1.11 1.67 -1.74
N VAL A 97 -2.10 2.45 -2.17
CA VAL A 97 -3.42 2.52 -1.54
C VAL A 97 -4.54 2.34 -2.57
N LEU A 98 -5.68 1.82 -2.12
CA LEU A 98 -6.87 1.74 -2.96
C LEU A 98 -7.68 3.04 -2.90
N ALA A 99 -8.27 3.43 -4.02
CA ALA A 99 -9.27 4.50 -4.04
C ALA A 99 -10.68 3.91 -4.14
N GLY A 100 -11.50 4.20 -3.14
CA GLY A 100 -12.94 3.94 -3.11
C GLY A 100 -13.76 5.23 -3.17
N PRO A 101 -15.08 5.17 -2.95
CA PRO A 101 -15.99 6.33 -3.10
C PRO A 101 -15.58 7.56 -2.29
N ASP A 102 -15.06 7.34 -1.07
CA ASP A 102 -14.66 8.41 -0.16
C ASP A 102 -13.45 9.20 -0.68
N GLU A 103 -12.55 8.54 -1.40
CA GLU A 103 -11.41 9.21 -2.03
C GLU A 103 -11.84 10.21 -3.14
N PHE A 104 -13.09 10.14 -3.61
CA PHE A 104 -13.65 11.03 -4.65
C PHE A 104 -14.48 12.20 -4.11
N VAL A 105 -14.64 12.35 -2.79
CA VAL A 105 -15.44 13.45 -2.21
C VAL A 105 -14.95 14.83 -2.67
N PHE A 106 -13.63 14.98 -2.90
CA PHE A 106 -13.03 16.22 -3.41
C PHE A 106 -12.79 16.22 -4.92
N GLY A 107 -13.31 15.23 -5.65
CA GLY A 107 -13.19 15.08 -7.09
C GLY A 107 -11.90 14.36 -7.54
N LEU A 108 -11.93 13.86 -8.79
CA LEU A 108 -10.82 13.12 -9.40
C LEU A 108 -9.54 13.96 -9.49
N GLN A 109 -9.66 15.26 -9.77
CA GLN A 109 -8.51 16.16 -9.89
C GLN A 109 -7.73 16.27 -8.57
N ASN A 110 -8.44 16.25 -7.44
CA ASN A 110 -7.81 16.24 -6.12
C ASN A 110 -7.03 14.95 -5.90
N LEU A 111 -7.63 13.80 -6.24
CA LEU A 111 -6.96 12.51 -6.09
C LEU A 111 -5.71 12.38 -6.98
N GLN A 112 -5.78 12.87 -8.21
CA GLN A 112 -4.64 12.95 -9.13
C GLN A 112 -3.53 13.84 -8.55
N TYR A 113 -3.89 15.03 -8.05
CA TYR A 113 -2.96 15.94 -7.38
C TYR A 113 -2.29 15.27 -6.17
N ILE A 114 -3.04 14.54 -5.35
CA ILE A 114 -2.48 13.82 -4.21
C ILE A 114 -1.50 12.74 -4.67
N ALA A 115 -1.87 11.92 -5.66
CA ALA A 115 -0.99 10.87 -6.19
C ALA A 115 0.34 11.46 -6.70
N GLU A 116 0.28 12.58 -7.41
CA GLU A 116 1.45 13.29 -7.92
C GLU A 116 2.32 13.86 -6.79
N VAL A 117 1.73 14.64 -5.88
CA VAL A 117 2.49 15.39 -4.86
C VAL A 117 2.97 14.52 -3.71
N SER A 118 2.22 13.48 -3.33
CA SER A 118 2.63 12.55 -2.28
C SER A 118 3.55 11.45 -2.78
N SER A 119 3.59 11.20 -4.11
CA SER A 119 4.25 10.03 -4.70
C SER A 119 3.78 8.69 -4.12
N LEU A 120 2.58 8.66 -3.53
CA LEU A 120 1.90 7.45 -3.08
C LEU A 120 1.11 6.88 -4.26
N PRO A 121 1.42 5.66 -4.75
CA PRO A 121 0.62 5.02 -5.77
C PRO A 121 -0.81 4.80 -5.29
N ILE A 122 -1.77 5.32 -6.06
CA ILE A 122 -3.21 5.18 -5.80
C ILE A 122 -3.81 4.31 -6.90
N VAL A 123 -4.38 3.18 -6.51
CA VAL A 123 -4.97 2.19 -7.42
C VAL A 123 -6.49 2.26 -7.32
N GLY A 124 -7.14 2.59 -8.44
CA GLY A 124 -8.58 2.53 -8.55
C GLY A 124 -9.05 1.19 -9.10
N TYR A 125 -10.10 0.61 -8.52
CA TYR A 125 -10.80 -0.54 -9.11
C TYR A 125 -12.16 -0.10 -9.67
N SER A 126 -12.49 -0.53 -10.89
CA SER A 126 -13.80 -0.36 -11.54
C SER A 126 -14.30 1.07 -11.86
N MET A 127 -13.40 2.05 -11.91
CA MET A 127 -13.78 3.43 -12.26
C MET A 127 -13.90 3.64 -13.77
N HIS A 128 -15.11 3.96 -14.24
CA HIS A 128 -15.35 4.35 -15.63
C HIS A 128 -15.23 5.87 -15.77
N GLY A 129 -14.24 6.33 -16.54
CA GLY A 129 -13.95 7.75 -16.78
C GLY A 129 -14.87 8.46 -17.79
N ASP A 130 -16.03 7.89 -18.14
CA ASP A 130 -17.04 8.65 -18.89
C ASP A 130 -17.67 9.64 -17.89
N GLY A 131 -17.48 10.94 -18.09
CA GLY A 131 -18.00 12.02 -17.25
C GLY A 131 -19.54 12.08 -17.12
N ARG A 132 -20.24 10.97 -17.36
CA ARG A 132 -21.65 10.75 -17.16
C ARG A 132 -21.84 9.74 -16.02
N ARG A 133 -22.21 10.26 -14.85
CA ARG A 133 -22.72 9.47 -13.73
C ARG A 133 -23.75 8.46 -14.26
N LYS A 134 -23.50 7.18 -14.08
CA LYS A 134 -24.57 6.24 -13.74
C LYS A 134 -24.44 5.97 -12.25
N MET A 135 -25.25 6.67 -11.47
CA MET A 135 -25.56 6.27 -10.09
C MET A 135 -26.26 4.91 -10.19
N LEU A 136 -25.70 3.90 -9.53
CA LEU A 136 -26.49 2.79 -9.02
C LEU A 136 -27.01 3.19 -7.64
#